data_AF-G4Q3X8-F1
#
_entry.id   AF-G4Q3X8-F1
#
_cell.length_a   1.000
_cell.length_b   1.000
_cell.length_c   1.000
_cell.angle_alpha   90.00
_cell.angle_beta   90.00
_cell.angle_gamma   90.00
#
_symmetry.space_group_name_H-M   'P 1'
#
loop_
_entity.id
_entity.type
_entity.pdbx_description
1 polymer ?
#
loop_
_entity_poly.entity_id
_entity_poly.type
_entity_poly.pdbx_seq_one_letter_code
_entity_poly.pdbx_strand_id
1 'polypeptide(L)'
;MFKKSITEKDSYDYWHARATNEAVAIRNRDAYEYMLSDARGRWFLMSLMNETFYNSTTFTGNSTSFFNEGKRAVCVNIIRQIGHLLGADGLEKRLLAEKEYYEFIERLKEADEDGRG
;
A
#
# COMPACT_ATOMS: atom_id res chain seq x y z
N MET A 1 39.30 -17.76 6.99
CA MET A 1 38.80 -16.39 7.20
C MET A 1 37.29 -16.48 7.39
N PHE A 2 36.77 -16.21 8.58
CA PHE A 2 35.33 -16.30 8.83
C PHE A 2 34.63 -15.10 8.17
N LYS A 3 33.60 -15.37 7.35
CA LYS A 3 32.77 -14.32 6.76
C LYS A 3 31.97 -13.66 7.88
N LYS A 4 32.17 -12.36 8.08
CA LYS A 4 31.45 -11.57 9.08
C LYS A 4 29.94 -11.54 8.78
N SER A 5 29.13 -11.48 9.84
CA SER A 5 27.67 -11.40 9.69
C SER A 5 27.25 -10.16 8.89
N ILE A 6 26.14 -10.27 8.15
CA ILE A 6 25.54 -9.15 7.40
C ILE A 6 25.08 -8.01 8.31
N THR A 7 24.95 -8.28 9.61
CA THR A 7 24.49 -7.32 10.63
C THR A 7 25.61 -6.53 11.29
N GLU A 8 26.88 -6.91 11.07
CA GLU A 8 28.03 -6.23 11.67
C GLU A 8 28.40 -4.98 10.86
N LYS A 9 28.50 -3.82 11.53
CA LYS A 9 28.86 -2.54 10.90
C LYS A 9 30.23 -2.54 10.21
N ASP A 10 31.10 -3.49 10.55
CA ASP A 10 32.42 -3.64 9.94
C ASP A 10 32.41 -4.62 8.76
N SER A 11 31.23 -5.11 8.35
CA SER A 11 31.05 -5.99 7.21
C SER A 11 30.73 -5.19 5.96
N TYR A 12 31.43 -5.49 4.86
CA TYR A 12 31.08 -4.98 3.53
C TYR A 12 29.60 -5.27 3.21
N ASP A 13 29.13 -6.48 3.51
CA ASP A 13 27.76 -6.89 3.19
C ASP A 13 26.71 -6.04 3.93
N TYR A 14 27.01 -5.51 5.13
CA TYR A 14 26.14 -4.60 5.87
C TYR A 14 25.96 -3.27 5.12
N TRP A 15 27.06 -2.65 4.72
CA TRP A 15 27.04 -1.37 3.99
C TRP A 15 26.42 -1.53 2.60
N HIS A 16 26.67 -2.65 1.93
CA HIS A 16 26.05 -2.96 0.64
C HIS A 16 24.54 -3.15 0.75
N ALA A 17 24.07 -3.92 1.74
CA ALA A 17 22.64 -4.09 1.99
C ALA A 17 21.98 -2.75 2.33
N ARG A 18 22.63 -1.94 3.17
CA ARG A 18 22.14 -0.60 3.52
C ARG A 18 22.03 0.32 2.32
N ALA A 19 23.10 0.46 1.53
CA ALA A 19 23.09 1.32 0.33
C ALA A 19 22.05 0.87 -0.70
N THR A 20 21.88 -0.45 -0.86
CA THR A 20 20.86 -1.03 -1.74
C THR A 20 19.45 -0.69 -1.24
N ASN A 21 19.19 -0.86 0.06
CA ASN A 21 17.90 -0.53 0.66
C ASN A 21 17.59 0.97 0.58
N GLU A 22 18.59 1.84 0.78
CA GLU A 22 18.44 3.29 0.62
C GLU A 22 18.12 3.67 -0.83
N ALA A 23 18.79 3.07 -1.81
CA ALA A 23 18.50 3.30 -3.23
C ALA A 23 17.09 2.83 -3.63
N VAL A 24 16.67 1.66 -3.13
CA VAL A 24 15.30 1.15 -3.33
C VAL A 24 14.27 2.07 -2.65
N ALA A 25 14.55 2.55 -1.44
CA ALA A 25 13.66 3.46 -0.72
C ALA A 25 13.46 4.79 -1.46
N ILE A 26 14.52 5.37 -2.01
CA ILE A 26 14.43 6.57 -2.87
C ILE A 26 13.53 6.27 -4.07
N ARG A 27 13.72 5.12 -4.72
CA ARG A 27 12.96 4.80 -5.91
C ARG A 27 11.48 4.48 -5.62
N ASN A 28 11.21 3.84 -4.49
CA ASN A 28 9.86 3.63 -3.99
C ASN A 28 9.18 4.95 -3.65
N ARG A 29 9.89 5.90 -3.01
CA ARG A 29 9.37 7.23 -2.71
C ARG A 29 8.88 7.93 -3.98
N ASP A 30 9.73 8.02 -5.00
CA ASP A 30 9.38 8.66 -6.27
C ASP A 30 8.20 7.96 -6.95
N ALA A 31 8.15 6.63 -6.90
CA ALA A 31 7.07 5.85 -7.48
C ALA A 31 5.72 6.08 -6.77
N TYR A 32 5.72 6.14 -5.44
CA TYR A 32 4.51 6.43 -4.67
C TYR A 32 4.04 7.86 -4.88
N GLU A 33 4.95 8.83 -4.91
CA GLU A 33 4.62 10.22 -5.18
C GLU A 33 3.95 10.37 -6.57
N TYR A 34 4.56 9.77 -7.60
CA TYR A 34 3.99 9.75 -8.94
C TYR A 34 2.63 9.07 -8.99
N MET A 35 2.51 7.85 -8.45
CA MET A 35 1.27 7.07 -8.44
C MET A 35 0.12 7.85 -7.79
N LEU A 36 0.38 8.49 -6.65
CA LEU A 36 -0.66 9.17 -5.89
C LEU A 36 -0.99 10.58 -6.41
N SER A 37 -0.15 11.14 -7.29
CA SER A 37 -0.42 12.44 -7.93
C SER A 37 -1.58 12.40 -8.94
N ASP A 38 -1.83 11.24 -9.54
CA ASP A 38 -2.86 11.03 -10.57
C ASP A 38 -4.06 10.25 -10.04
N ALA A 39 -5.28 10.65 -10.44
CA ALA A 39 -6.52 10.00 -10.01
C ALA A 39 -6.56 8.51 -10.38
N ARG A 40 -5.95 8.09 -11.49
CA ARG A 40 -5.87 6.67 -11.90
C ARG A 40 -5.01 5.85 -10.95
N GLY A 41 -3.91 6.43 -10.45
CA GLY A 41 -3.05 5.74 -9.50
C GLY A 41 -3.66 5.69 -8.10
N ARG A 42 -4.39 6.73 -7.69
CA ARG A 42 -5.24 6.69 -6.48
C ARG A 42 -6.34 5.64 -6.58
N TRP A 43 -7.01 5.54 -7.72
CA TRP A 43 -7.99 4.48 -7.98
C TRP A 43 -7.37 3.08 -7.95
N PHE A 44 -6.17 2.92 -8.49
CA PHE A 44 -5.42 1.67 -8.40
C PHE A 44 -5.13 1.30 -6.94
N LEU A 45 -4.70 2.25 -6.11
CA LEU A 45 -4.49 2.00 -4.68
C LEU A 45 -5.77 1.51 -3.99
N MET A 46 -6.92 2.16 -4.26
CA MET A 46 -8.20 1.75 -3.68
C MET A 46 -8.64 0.36 -4.16
N SER A 47 -8.41 0.05 -5.43
CA SER A 47 -8.67 -1.27 -6.00
C SER A 47 -7.81 -2.34 -5.32
N LEU A 48 -6.51 -2.07 -5.12
CA LEU A 48 -5.61 -2.96 -4.40
C LEU A 48 -6.06 -3.19 -2.95
N MET A 49 -6.47 -2.14 -2.25
CA MET A 49 -6.99 -2.23 -0.88
C MET A 49 -8.24 -3.13 -0.80
N ASN A 50 -9.12 -3.06 -1.80
CA ASN A 50 -10.31 -3.91 -1.87
C ASN A 50 -9.94 -5.38 -2.13
N GLU A 51 -9.10 -5.65 -3.12
CA GLU A 51 -8.66 -7.01 -3.50
C GLU A 51 -7.88 -7.74 -2.38
N THR A 52 -7.28 -6.96 -1.49
CA THR A 52 -6.51 -7.44 -0.34
C THR A 52 -7.27 -7.40 0.98
N PHE A 53 -8.56 -7.04 0.96
CA PHE A 53 -9.43 -6.97 2.14
C PHE A 53 -8.91 -6.02 3.23
N TYR A 54 -8.20 -4.96 2.86
CA TYR A 54 -7.62 -4.03 3.83
C TYR A 54 -8.67 -3.48 4.81
N ASN A 55 -9.81 -3.03 4.28
CA ASN A 55 -10.94 -2.48 5.05
C ASN A 55 -12.08 -3.51 5.31
N SER A 56 -11.84 -4.80 5.09
CA SER A 56 -12.88 -5.85 5.19
C SER A 56 -12.49 -6.95 6.17
N THR A 57 -13.47 -7.73 6.62
CA THR A 57 -13.17 -8.94 7.41
C THR A 57 -12.53 -10.01 6.52
N THR A 58 -11.49 -10.67 7.02
CA THR A 58 -10.80 -11.78 6.32
C THR A 58 -11.20 -13.14 6.88
N PHE A 59 -11.90 -13.19 8.01
CA PHE A 59 -12.27 -14.45 8.67
C PHE A 59 -13.42 -15.15 7.95
N THR A 60 -13.15 -16.36 7.48
CA THR A 60 -14.12 -17.22 6.77
C THR A 60 -14.43 -18.52 7.52
N GLY A 61 -13.77 -18.77 8.67
CA GLY A 61 -13.93 -20.01 9.44
C GLY A 61 -13.18 -21.23 8.87
N ASN A 62 -12.40 -21.05 7.81
CA ASN A 62 -11.57 -22.08 7.19
C ASN A 62 -10.22 -21.53 6.73
N SER A 63 -9.44 -22.35 6.01
CA SER A 63 -8.08 -22.02 5.54
C SER A 63 -7.99 -20.76 4.68
N THR A 64 -9.08 -20.36 4.01
CA THR A 64 -9.16 -19.12 3.23
C THR A 64 -8.89 -17.89 4.09
N SER A 65 -9.16 -17.94 5.40
CA SER A 65 -8.86 -16.84 6.33
C SER A 65 -7.36 -16.48 6.31
N PHE A 66 -6.49 -17.50 6.35
CA PHE A 66 -5.04 -17.28 6.33
C PHE A 66 -4.55 -16.75 4.99
N PHE A 67 -5.14 -17.22 3.89
CA PHE A 67 -4.82 -16.72 2.56
C PHE A 67 -5.20 -15.24 2.42
N ASN A 68 -6.40 -14.88 2.87
CA ASN A 68 -6.89 -13.51 2.85
C ASN A 68 -6.05 -12.58 3.74
N GLU A 69 -5.59 -13.06 4.89
CA GLU A 69 -4.70 -12.30 5.76
C GLU A 69 -3.30 -12.12 5.15
N GLY A 70 -2.80 -13.12 4.43
CA GLY A 70 -1.58 -12.99 3.62
C GLY A 70 -1.69 -11.89 2.57
N LYS A 71 -2.85 -11.79 1.88
CA LYS A 71 -3.13 -10.69 0.95
C LYS A 71 -3.18 -9.34 1.67
N ARG A 72 -3.85 -9.26 2.83
CA ARG A 72 -3.94 -8.04 3.64
C ARG A 72 -2.55 -7.51 4.02
N ALA A 73 -1.65 -8.40 4.43
CA ALA A 73 -0.28 -8.05 4.81
C ALA A 73 0.49 -7.32 3.69
N VAL A 74 0.28 -7.70 2.42
CA VAL A 74 0.90 -7.03 1.27
C VAL A 74 0.45 -5.57 1.20
N CYS A 75 -0.85 -5.32 1.31
CA CYS A 75 -1.38 -3.96 1.27
C CYS A 75 -0.95 -3.14 2.49
N VAL A 76 -0.97 -3.72 3.70
CA VAL A 76 -0.47 -3.08 4.92
C VAL A 76 0.98 -2.62 4.76
N ASN A 77 1.84 -3.43 4.13
CA ASN A 77 3.22 -3.06 3.88
C ASN A 77 3.35 -1.88 2.91
N ILE A 78 2.53 -1.83 1.85
CA ILE A 78 2.50 -0.71 0.90
C ILE A 78 2.04 0.58 1.60
N ILE A 79 0.94 0.53 2.35
CA ILE A 79 0.41 1.70 3.10
C ILE A 79 1.45 2.20 4.11
N ARG A 80 2.13 1.29 4.81
CA ARG A 80 3.20 1.65 5.74
C ARG A 80 4.38 2.31 5.02
N GLN A 81 4.78 1.82 3.84
CA GLN A 81 5.85 2.43 3.07
C GLN A 81 5.47 3.83 2.56
N ILE A 82 4.24 4.02 2.09
CA ILE A 82 3.73 5.35 1.69
C ILE A 82 3.86 6.33 2.87
N GLY A 83 3.37 5.94 4.05
CA GLY A 83 3.46 6.79 5.24
C GLY A 83 4.91 7.03 5.70
N HIS A 84 5.78 6.03 5.61
CA HIS A 84 7.18 6.15 6.02
C HIS A 84 8.02 7.02 5.07
N LEU A 85 7.82 6.89 3.76
CA LEU A 85 8.65 7.54 2.74
C LEU A 85 8.15 8.94 2.36
N LEU A 86 6.83 9.18 2.39
CA LEU A 86 6.22 10.46 2.03
C LEU A 86 5.73 11.26 3.24
N GLY A 87 5.68 10.66 4.43
CA GLY A 87 5.23 11.34 5.65
C GLY A 87 3.78 11.79 5.58
N ALA A 88 3.50 13.00 6.09
CA ALA A 88 2.15 13.57 6.16
C ALA A 88 1.52 13.74 4.76
N ASP A 89 2.31 14.11 3.76
CA ASP A 89 1.85 14.25 2.38
C ASP A 89 1.34 12.92 1.80
N GLY A 90 2.03 11.80 2.11
CA GLY A 90 1.55 10.46 1.74
C GLY A 90 0.22 10.10 2.39
N LEU A 91 0.00 10.53 3.64
CA LEU A 91 -1.27 10.34 4.33
C LEU A 91 -2.39 11.15 3.67
N GLU A 92 -2.16 12.43 3.38
CA GLU A 92 -3.14 13.31 2.72
C GLU A 92 -3.53 12.76 1.35
N LYS A 93 -2.56 12.35 0.54
CA LYS A 93 -2.81 11.74 -0.77
C LYS A 93 -3.60 10.43 -0.69
N ARG A 94 -3.36 9.60 0.35
CA ARG A 94 -4.16 8.39 0.60
C ARG A 94 -5.60 8.74 0.99
N LEU A 95 -5.79 9.71 1.87
CA LEU A 95 -7.13 10.15 2.28
C LEU A 95 -7.91 10.74 1.10
N LEU A 96 -7.23 11.45 0.20
CA LEU A 96 -7.84 11.90 -1.05
C LEU A 96 -8.32 10.71 -1.91
N ALA A 97 -7.49 9.66 -2.05
CA ALA A 97 -7.88 8.46 -2.78
C ALA A 97 -9.13 7.79 -2.19
N GLU A 98 -9.19 7.68 -0.86
CA GLU A 98 -10.35 7.13 -0.15
C GLU A 98 -11.60 7.97 -0.37
N LYS A 99 -11.47 9.30 -0.25
CA LYS A 99 -12.57 10.24 -0.49
C LYS A 99 -13.13 10.09 -1.90
N GLU A 100 -12.26 10.15 -2.92
CA GLU A 100 -12.67 10.03 -4.34
C GLU A 100 -13.38 8.69 -4.62
N TYR A 101 -12.91 7.61 -3.99
CA TYR A 101 -13.53 6.30 -4.11
C TYR A 101 -14.94 6.26 -3.51
N TYR A 102 -15.10 6.74 -2.27
CA TYR A 102 -16.42 6.74 -1.63
C TYR A 102 -17.42 7.66 -2.34
N GLU A 103 -17.00 8.84 -2.79
CA GLU A 103 -17.83 9.72 -3.60
C GLU A 103 -18.29 9.05 -4.90
N PHE A 104 -17.44 8.22 -5.53
CA PHE A 104 -17.85 7.44 -6.70
C PHE A 104 -18.87 6.37 -6.36
N ILE A 105 -18.68 5.63 -5.27
CA ILE A 105 -19.64 4.61 -4.82
C ILE A 105 -20.99 5.23 -4.45
N GLU A 106 -21.01 6.40 -3.83
CA GLU A 106 -22.24 7.13 -3.51
C GLU A 106 -23.00 7.51 -4.79
N ARG A 107 -22.33 8.09 -5.78
CA ARG A 107 -22.96 8.39 -7.09
C ARG A 107 -23.55 7.17 -7.78
N LEU A 108 -22.90 6.00 -7.64
CA LEU A 108 -23.44 4.76 -8.20
C LEU A 108 -24.71 4.29 -7.48
N LYS A 109 -24.80 4.49 -6.16
CA LYS A 109 -26.01 4.15 -5.39
C LYS A 109 -27.18 5.05 -5.77
N GLU A 110 -26.94 6.36 -5.84
CA GLU A 110 -27.95 7.34 -6.26
C GLU A 110 -28.51 7.00 -7.66
N ALA A 111 -27.64 6.67 -8.61
CA ALA A 111 -28.06 6.28 -9.96
C ALA A 111 -28.88 4.97 -10.01
N ASP A 112 -28.60 4.00 -9.13
CA ASP A 112 -29.39 2.76 -9.02
C ASP A 112 -30.76 3.01 -8.38
N GLU A 113 -30.86 3.96 -7.45
CA GLU A 113 -32.12 4.37 -6.82
C GLU A 113 -33.01 5.15 -7.79
N ASP A 114 -32.44 6.10 -8.55
CA ASP A 114 -33.17 6.89 -9.56
C ASP A 114 -33.64 6.05 -10.76
N GLY A 115 -32.88 5.01 -11.13
CA GLY A 115 -33.21 4.08 -12.21
C GLY A 115 -34.31 3.07 -11.90
N ARG A 116 -34.80 3.01 -10.66
CA ARG A 116 -35.94 2.18 -10.21
C ARG A 116 -37.27 2.93 -10.14
N GLY A 117 -37.32 4.16 -10.65
CA GLY A 117 -38.52 5.01 -10.78
C GLY A 117 -39.39 4.71 -11.99
#